data_AF-A0A9P5ZVV5-F1
#
_entry.id   AF-A0A9P5ZVV5-F1
#
_cell.length_a   1.000
_cell.length_b   1.000
_cell.length_c   1.000
_cell.angle_alpha   90.00
_cell.angle_beta   90.00
_cell.angle_gamma   90.00
#
_symmetry.space_group_name_H-M   'P 1'
#
loop_
_entity.id
_entity.type
_entity.pdbx_description
1 polymer ?
#
loop_
_entity_poly.entity_id
_entity_poly.type
_entity_poly.pdbx_seq_one_letter_code
_entity_poly.pdbx_strand_id
1 'polypeptide(L)'
;MSAANVFVAVFEQFQGLEMDLKIVKDVFFTQLKMLKQDFKLAKKLKNKQKSRNTQKRWQMRKRTLFTQHYNIALQDPHLQRHLELLECLGVDGMSSDESDKEDGSGPVFCM
;
A
#
# COMPACT_ATOMS: atom_id res chain seq x y z
N MET A 1 -29.12 20.83 -12.26
CA MET A 1 -29.76 19.87 -11.34
C MET A 1 -28.69 19.24 -10.44
N SER A 2 -28.96 19.05 -9.15
CA SER A 2 -28.06 18.34 -8.23
C SER A 2 -28.42 16.84 -8.18
N ALA A 3 -27.42 15.96 -7.97
CA ALA A 3 -27.64 14.52 -7.79
C ALA A 3 -28.65 14.22 -6.65
N ALA A 4 -28.67 15.05 -5.61
CA ALA A 4 -29.65 14.93 -4.54
C ALA A 4 -31.08 15.21 -5.03
N ASN A 5 -31.28 16.21 -5.90
CA ASN A 5 -32.61 16.50 -6.47
C ASN A 5 -33.10 15.35 -7.37
N VAL A 6 -32.20 14.77 -8.16
CA VAL A 6 -32.51 13.60 -9.00
C VAL A 6 -32.87 12.40 -8.13
N PHE A 7 -32.11 12.19 -7.03
CA PHE A 7 -32.42 11.14 -6.06
C PHE A 7 -33.81 11.32 -5.44
N VAL A 8 -34.16 12.53 -4.97
CA VAL A 8 -35.50 12.78 -4.40
C VAL A 8 -36.60 12.51 -5.43
N ALA A 9 -36.48 13.05 -6.64
CA ALA A 9 -37.50 12.87 -7.68
C ALA A 9 -37.75 11.40 -8.04
N VAL A 10 -36.66 10.61 -8.13
CA VAL A 10 -36.76 9.16 -8.39
C VAL A 10 -37.30 8.41 -7.17
N PHE A 11 -36.92 8.81 -5.96
CA PHE A 11 -37.35 8.18 -4.72
C PHE A 11 -38.84 8.39 -4.45
N GLU A 12 -39.35 9.60 -4.71
CA GLU A 12 -40.78 9.93 -4.63
C GLU A 12 -41.60 9.12 -5.65
N GLN A 13 -41.10 9.02 -6.88
CA GLN A 13 -41.74 8.19 -7.92
C GLN A 13 -41.78 6.70 -7.53
N PHE A 14 -40.77 6.20 -6.82
CA PHE A 14 -40.67 4.81 -6.40
C PHE A 14 -41.51 4.48 -5.16
N GLN A 15 -41.56 5.39 -4.18
CA GLN A 15 -42.36 5.21 -2.95
C GLN A 15 -43.83 5.60 -3.14
N GLY A 16 -44.16 6.39 -4.16
CA GLY A 16 -45.51 6.92 -4.36
C GLY A 16 -45.94 7.90 -3.27
N LEU A 17 -44.99 8.48 -2.54
CA LEU A 17 -45.20 9.39 -1.42
C LEU A 17 -44.48 10.70 -1.69
N GLU A 18 -45.19 11.82 -1.50
CA GLU A 18 -44.60 13.15 -1.53
C GLU A 18 -43.78 13.34 -0.25
N MET A 19 -42.48 13.63 -0.39
CA MET A 19 -41.58 13.75 0.76
C MET A 19 -41.10 15.20 0.90
N ASP A 20 -40.77 15.60 2.12
CA ASP A 20 -40.10 16.88 2.31
C ASP A 20 -38.70 16.82 1.71
N LEU A 21 -38.57 17.45 0.54
CA LEU A 21 -37.34 17.60 -0.23
C LEU A 21 -36.14 18.00 0.64
N LYS A 22 -36.34 18.82 1.67
CA LYS A 22 -35.27 19.25 2.57
C LYS A 22 -34.77 18.10 3.44
N ILE A 23 -35.69 17.33 4.04
CA ILE A 23 -35.36 16.18 4.89
C ILE A 23 -34.64 15.11 4.06
N VAL A 24 -35.14 14.78 2.87
CA VAL A 24 -34.52 13.74 2.02
C VAL A 24 -33.12 14.15 1.60
N LYS A 25 -32.92 15.41 1.24
CA LYS A 25 -31.60 15.95 0.91
C LYS A 25 -30.64 15.88 2.09
N ASP A 26 -31.09 16.27 3.27
CA ASP A 26 -30.25 16.24 4.47
C ASP A 26 -29.84 14.81 4.82
N VAL A 27 -30.76 13.84 4.71
CA VAL A 27 -30.46 12.41 4.88
C VAL A 27 -29.49 11.92 3.80
N PHE A 28 -29.73 12.25 2.53
CA PHE A 28 -28.86 11.87 1.42
C PHE A 28 -27.43 12.37 1.62
N PHE A 29 -27.26 13.65 1.93
CA PHE A 29 -25.93 14.23 2.15
C PHE A 29 -25.27 13.70 3.42
N THR A 30 -26.05 13.38 4.46
CA THR A 30 -25.53 12.76 5.67
C THR A 30 -24.99 11.36 5.38
N GLN A 31 -25.76 10.54 4.66
CA GLN A 31 -25.32 9.21 4.22
C GLN A 31 -24.08 9.29 3.33
N LEU A 32 -24.05 10.23 2.39
CA LEU A 32 -22.89 10.42 1.52
C LEU A 32 -21.64 10.85 2.31
N LYS A 33 -21.81 11.69 3.35
CA LYS A 33 -20.72 12.09 4.25
C LYS A 33 -20.18 10.88 5.03
N MET A 34 -21.05 10.04 5.58
CA MET A 34 -20.65 8.83 6.29
C MET A 34 -19.90 7.88 5.36
N LEU A 35 -20.45 7.59 4.18
CA LEU A 35 -19.81 6.71 3.19
C LEU A 35 -18.42 7.22 2.78
N LYS A 36 -18.27 8.54 2.60
CA LYS A 36 -16.97 9.17 2.32
C LYS A 36 -15.99 9.02 3.48
N GLN A 37 -16.46 9.10 4.72
CA GLN A 37 -15.62 8.89 5.91
C GLN A 37 -15.17 7.44 6.01
N ASP A 38 -16.08 6.48 5.85
CA ASP A 38 -15.78 5.04 5.86
C ASP A 38 -14.78 4.68 4.78
N PHE A 39 -14.98 5.19 3.56
CA PHE A 39 -14.03 5.01 2.47
C PHE A 39 -12.63 5.54 2.80
N LYS A 40 -12.54 6.73 3.41
CA LYS A 40 -11.25 7.30 3.85
C LYS A 40 -10.59 6.44 4.91
N LEU A 41 -11.35 5.93 5.87
CA LEU A 41 -10.83 5.05 6.93
C LEU A 41 -10.33 3.72 6.34
N ALA A 42 -11.12 3.09 5.48
CA ALA A 42 -10.73 1.86 4.77
C ALA A 42 -9.46 2.07 3.93
N LYS A 43 -9.37 3.20 3.20
CA LYS A 43 -8.18 3.55 2.41
C LYS A 43 -6.94 3.75 3.30
N LYS A 44 -7.08 4.45 4.43
CA LYS A 44 -6.00 4.63 5.41
C LYS A 44 -5.51 3.28 5.96
N LEU A 45 -6.43 2.37 6.27
CA LEU A 45 -6.09 1.04 6.78
C LEU A 45 -5.33 0.23 5.72
N LYS A 46 -5.81 0.20 4.48
CA LYS A 46 -5.13 -0.44 3.35
C LYS A 46 -3.72 0.12 3.13
N ASN A 47 -3.57 1.45 3.17
CA ASN A 47 -2.27 2.09 3.00
C ASN A 47 -1.30 1.74 4.13
N LYS A 48 -1.76 1.72 5.39
CA LYS A 48 -0.96 1.25 6.53
C LYS A 48 -0.56 -0.21 6.38
N GLN A 49 -1.44 -1.06 5.87
CA GLN A 49 -1.11 -2.47 5.65
C GLN A 49 -0.07 -2.60 4.52
N LYS A 50 -0.23 -1.86 3.42
CA LYS A 50 0.74 -1.84 2.31
C LYS A 50 2.12 -1.40 2.80
N SER A 51 2.21 -0.29 3.54
CA SER A 51 3.50 0.20 4.05
C SER A 51 4.16 -0.80 5.03
N ARG A 52 3.37 -1.44 5.91
CA ARG A 52 3.87 -2.52 6.78
C ARG A 52 4.41 -3.71 6.00
N ASN A 53 3.70 -4.13 4.95
CA ASN A 53 4.12 -5.24 4.10
C ASN A 53 5.41 -4.88 3.34
N THR A 54 5.49 -3.68 2.77
CA THR A 54 6.70 -3.18 2.11
C THR A 54 7.89 -3.14 3.09
N GLN A 55 7.69 -2.60 4.30
CA GLN A 55 8.73 -2.59 5.33
C GLN A 55 9.21 -4.00 5.69
N LYS A 56 8.28 -4.94 5.87
CA LYS A 56 8.62 -6.34 6.16
C LYS A 56 9.43 -6.98 5.03
N ARG A 57 9.00 -6.79 3.78
CA ARG A 57 9.73 -7.30 2.60
C ARG A 57 11.13 -6.72 2.53
N TRP A 58 11.26 -5.40 2.73
CA TRP A 58 12.54 -4.72 2.75
C TRP A 58 13.48 -5.30 3.81
N GLN A 59 12.99 -5.47 5.04
CA GLN A 59 13.77 -6.05 6.14
C GLN A 59 14.19 -7.50 5.86
N MET A 60 13.30 -8.31 5.26
CA MET A 60 13.65 -9.67 4.86
C MET A 60 14.74 -9.69 3.79
N ARG A 61 14.67 -8.83 2.77
CA ARG A 61 15.70 -8.72 1.73
C ARG A 61 17.06 -8.37 2.32
N LYS A 62 17.13 -7.36 3.20
CA LYS A 62 18.38 -6.98 3.88
C LYS A 62 18.98 -8.17 4.64
N ARG A 63 18.15 -8.94 5.36
CA ARG A 63 18.60 -10.12 6.09
C ARG A 63 19.17 -11.18 5.15
N THR A 64 18.46 -11.48 4.07
CA THR A 64 18.92 -12.46 3.07
C THR A 64 20.25 -12.05 2.46
N LEU A 65 20.40 -10.79 2.04
CA LEU A 65 21.66 -10.26 1.49
C LEU A 65 22.79 -10.34 2.49
N PHE A 66 22.55 -9.95 3.75
CA PHE A 66 23.54 -10.07 4.81
C PHE A 66 24.01 -11.52 4.97
N THR A 67 23.08 -12.48 5.10
CA THR A 67 23.42 -13.89 5.23
C THR A 67 24.22 -14.40 4.02
N GLN A 68 23.84 -14.00 2.81
CA GLN A 68 24.56 -14.39 1.59
C GLN A 68 25.98 -13.83 1.56
N HIS A 69 26.15 -12.52 1.76
CA HIS A 69 27.46 -11.87 1.78
C HIS A 69 28.36 -12.42 2.89
N TYR A 70 27.80 -12.66 4.08
CA TYR A 70 28.53 -13.26 5.19
C TYR A 70 29.00 -14.67 4.86
N ASN A 71 28.13 -15.51 4.29
CA ASN A 71 28.50 -16.87 3.89
C ASN A 71 29.57 -16.90 2.79
N ILE A 72 29.48 -15.99 1.81
CA ILE A 72 30.50 -15.85 0.75
C ILE A 72 31.83 -15.43 1.37
N ALA A 73 31.84 -14.43 2.23
CA ALA A 73 33.05 -13.95 2.89
C ALA A 73 33.67 -15.00 3.83
N LEU A 74 32.87 -15.90 4.40
CA LEU A 74 33.34 -17.02 5.20
C LEU A 74 34.08 -18.06 4.35
N GLN A 75 33.56 -18.35 3.15
CA GLN A 75 34.06 -19.40 2.25
C GLN A 75 35.28 -18.97 1.43
N ASP A 76 35.40 -17.69 1.09
CA ASP A 76 36.52 -17.15 0.31
C ASP A 76 37.61 -16.56 1.23
N PRO A 77 38.83 -17.16 1.27
CA PRO A 77 39.95 -16.67 2.09
C PRO A 77 40.32 -15.20 1.84
N HIS A 78 40.11 -14.68 0.62
CA HIS A 78 40.41 -13.28 0.29
C HIS A 78 39.38 -12.30 0.87
N LEU A 79 38.17 -12.78 1.14
CA LEU A 79 37.07 -11.97 1.65
C LEU A 79 36.91 -12.06 3.17
N GLN A 80 37.54 -13.04 3.83
CA GLN A 80 37.48 -13.21 5.29
C GLN A 80 37.90 -11.95 6.07
N ARG A 81 38.87 -11.18 5.56
CA ARG A 81 39.29 -9.90 6.17
C ARG A 81 38.17 -8.86 6.26
N HIS A 82 37.09 -9.03 5.50
CA HIS A 82 35.93 -8.14 5.48
C HIS A 82 34.79 -8.63 6.39
N LEU A 83 34.93 -9.77 7.08
CA LEU A 83 33.92 -10.28 8.01
C LEU A 83 33.68 -9.33 9.17
N GLU A 84 34.73 -8.79 9.78
CA GLU A 84 34.60 -7.80 10.87
C GLU A 84 33.80 -6.56 10.43
N LEU A 85 34.03 -6.10 9.19
CA LEU A 85 33.29 -5.00 8.61
C LEU A 85 31.81 -5.36 8.39
N LEU A 86 31.53 -6.57 7.87
CA LEU A 86 30.18 -7.06 7.69
C LEU A 86 29.45 -7.19 9.03
N GLU A 87 30.11 -7.69 10.07
CA GLU A 87 29.54 -7.79 11.42
C GLU A 87 29.23 -6.41 12.02
N CYS A 88 30.14 -5.44 11.85
CA CYS A 88 29.91 -4.06 12.30
C CYS A 88 28.74 -3.38 11.60
N LEU A 89 28.60 -3.59 10.28
CA LEU A 89 27.51 -3.03 9.48
C LEU A 89 26.18 -3.77 9.69
N GLY A 90 26.26 -5.07 9.93
CA GLY A 90 25.12 -5.95 10.11
C GLY A 90 24.14 -5.94 8.95
N VAL A 91 22.92 -6.39 9.25
CA VAL A 91 21.78 -6.33 8.32
C VAL A 91 21.51 -4.91 7.85
N ASP A 92 21.81 -3.91 8.68
CA ASP A 92 21.46 -2.53 8.38
C ASP A 92 22.33 -1.86 7.32
N GLY A 93 23.56 -2.34 7.13
CA GLY A 93 24.44 -1.91 6.05
C GLY A 93 24.12 -2.48 4.67
N MET A 94 23.14 -3.40 4.56
CA MET A 94 22.74 -3.94 3.26
C MET A 94 21.90 -2.94 2.47
N SER A 95 22.24 -2.78 1.18
CA SER A 95 21.50 -1.90 0.28
C SER A 95 20.08 -2.44 0.02
N SER A 96 19.17 -1.52 -0.28
CA SER A 96 17.76 -1.80 -0.56
C SER A 96 17.46 -1.89 -2.06
N ASP A 97 18.47 -1.73 -2.92
CA ASP A 97 18.33 -1.33 -4.33
C ASP A 97 18.20 -2.50 -5.33
N GLU A 98 18.06 -3.73 -4.84
CA GLU A 98 17.73 -4.88 -5.69
C GLU A 98 16.22 -4.83 -6.04
N SER A 99 15.92 -3.99 -7.04
CA SER A 99 14.72 -3.85 -7.88
C SER A 99 13.38 -4.37 -7.35
N ASP A 100 12.54 -3.45 -6.86
CA ASP A 100 11.08 -3.55 -7.04
C ASP A 100 10.74 -3.30 -8.53
N LYS A 101 11.05 -4.27 -9.41
CA LYS A 101 10.41 -4.39 -10.73
C LYS A 101 9.45 -5.57 -10.71
N GLU A 102 8.38 -5.41 -9.94
CA GLU A 102 7.22 -6.32 -9.97
C GLU A 102 5.96 -5.51 -10.27
N ASP A 103 6.03 -4.67 -11.30
CA ASP A 103 4.95 -4.53 -12.27
C ASP A 103 5.43 -5.33 -13.50
N GLY A 104 4.66 -6.33 -13.94
CA GLY A 104 5.05 -7.39 -14.88
C GLY A 104 5.39 -6.97 -16.31
N SER A 105 6.34 -6.07 -16.49
CA SER A 105 7.07 -5.85 -17.74
C SER A 105 8.56 -5.90 -17.42
N GLY A 106 9.13 -7.11 -17.43
CA GLY A 106 10.58 -7.29 -17.44
C GLY A 106 11.18 -6.52 -18.62
N PRO A 107 12.44 -6.06 -18.53
CA PRO A 107 13.10 -5.46 -19.67
C PRO A 107 13.19 -6.50 -20.78
N VAL A 108 12.58 -6.20 -21.92
CA VAL A 108 12.85 -6.91 -23.17
C VAL A 108 14.31 -6.63 -23.48
N PHE A 109 15.18 -7.58 -23.22
CA PHE A 109 16.49 -7.61 -23.86
C PHE A 109 16.22 -7.92 -25.34
N CYS A 110 16.17 -6.89 -26.17
CA CYS A 110 16.36 -7.07 -27.61
C CYS A 110 17.83 -7.41 -27.83
N MET A 111 18.10 -8.67 -28.17
CA MET A 111 19.28 -9.05 -28.95
C MET A 111 19.09 -8.62 -30.40
#